data_AF-A0A3D6B4D8-F1
#
_entry.id   AF-A0A3D6B4D8-F1
#
_cell.length_a   1.000
_cell.length_b   1.000
_cell.length_c   1.000
_cell.angle_alpha   90.00
_cell.angle_beta   90.00
_cell.angle_gamma   90.00
#
_symmetry.space_group_name_H-M   'P 1'
#
loop_
_entity.id
_entity.type
_entity.pdbx_description
1 polymer ?
#
loop_
_entity_poly.entity_id
_entity_poly.type
_entity_poly.pdbx_seq_one_letter_code
_entity_poly.pdbx_strand_id
1 'polypeptide(L)'
;LSVNGYEKESPALTKDVTFTAGKIKTLVFEYDNTSVSKTAMFDFTDPSSLGITASASGATNISGMTLQSNGISMTATDGSTETRIWNANDLRVYTGGTLTFKAESGHNITKVEFTGTVAFGNAVSDLKWTGSTQSVTFTATGTNKIKTITVAYEPGEVKPLINASDITGISALGEGAGALAYTIDNPVEGTTISATCDGTIVTEVLDNEDGKSFLYEVSKNKGDAREGWIKLTYGDIEKTVKVSQNAPIFKVSKTEVELEAENSSQRTITITSDFGWTATTSTGADFLIDPENYTEGKATDGKTTMTIIAGSANTSEEGTKSLGTITITNVETGTTLTVN
;
A
#
# COMPACT_ATOMS: atom_id res chain seq x y z
N LEU A 1 32.94 9.01 45.98
CA LEU A 1 31.78 9.47 46.79
C LEU A 1 32.17 9.32 48.25
N SER A 2 32.39 10.45 48.92
CA SER A 2 32.89 10.55 50.30
C SER A 2 31.71 10.66 51.27
N VAL A 3 31.75 9.85 52.33
CA VAL A 3 31.06 10.13 53.59
C VAL A 3 32.07 9.78 54.70
N ASN A 4 32.33 10.72 55.61
CA ASN A 4 33.19 10.61 56.81
C ASN A 4 34.73 10.58 56.62
N GLY A 5 35.29 11.45 55.80
CA GLY A 5 36.67 11.93 56.02
C GLY A 5 37.82 10.94 55.81
N TYR A 6 37.56 9.77 55.22
CA TYR A 6 38.60 8.92 54.63
C TYR A 6 38.53 9.02 53.11
N GLU A 7 39.51 9.67 52.48
CA GLU A 7 39.70 9.55 51.05
C GLU A 7 40.19 8.12 50.75
N LYS A 8 39.30 7.30 50.19
CA LYS A 8 39.72 6.09 49.49
C LYS A 8 39.97 6.52 48.04
N GLU A 9 41.24 6.51 47.64
CA GLU A 9 41.60 6.68 46.23
C GLU A 9 40.77 5.70 45.39
N SER A 10 40.05 6.24 44.41
CA SER A 10 39.30 5.43 43.46
C SER A 10 40.33 4.58 42.71
N PRO A 11 40.23 3.24 42.72
CA PRO A 11 41.20 2.44 42.01
C PRO A 11 41.19 2.87 40.54
N ALA A 12 42.33 3.30 40.04
CA ALA A 12 42.51 3.60 38.64
C ALA A 12 42.03 2.39 37.83
N LEU A 13 41.15 2.61 36.85
CA LEU A 13 40.75 1.56 35.92
C LEU A 13 42.02 1.09 35.19
N THR A 14 42.55 -0.07 35.57
CA THR A 14 43.83 -0.59 35.05
C THR A 14 43.69 -1.24 33.67
N LYS A 15 42.52 -1.14 33.03
CA LYS A 15 42.25 -1.66 31.68
C LYS A 15 41.22 -0.79 30.99
N ASP A 16 41.43 -0.57 29.69
CA ASP A 16 40.48 0.11 28.82
C ASP A 16 39.12 -0.59 28.86
N VAL A 17 38.05 0.16 29.12
CA VAL A 17 36.68 -0.33 29.01
C VAL A 17 36.23 -0.10 27.58
N THR A 18 36.27 -1.15 26.75
CA THR A 18 35.69 -1.10 25.41
C THR A 18 34.19 -1.37 25.51
N PHE A 19 33.36 -0.36 25.25
CA PHE A 19 31.93 -0.57 25.05
C PHE A 19 31.72 -1.09 23.62
N THR A 20 31.35 -2.36 23.47
CA THR A 20 30.83 -2.85 22.20
C THR A 20 29.42 -2.26 22.03
N ALA A 21 29.21 -1.44 21.00
CA ALA A 21 27.88 -0.94 20.67
C ALA A 21 26.95 -2.14 20.39
N GLY A 22 26.15 -2.52 21.37
CA GLY A 22 25.04 -3.44 21.16
C GLY A 22 24.01 -2.80 20.23
N LYS A 23 23.28 -3.62 19.48
CA LYS A 23 22.18 -3.17 18.60
C LYS A 23 21.32 -2.16 19.35
N ILE A 24 21.23 -0.93 18.82
CA ILE A 24 20.27 0.07 19.30
C ILE A 24 18.90 -0.55 19.07
N LYS A 25 18.20 -0.95 20.14
CA LYS A 25 16.76 -1.19 20.05
C LYS A 25 16.14 0.14 19.66
N THR A 26 15.50 0.18 18.51
CA THR A 26 14.58 1.27 18.18
C THR A 26 13.62 1.41 19.37
N LEU A 27 13.70 2.52 20.09
CA LEU A 27 12.61 2.95 20.94
C LEU A 27 11.47 3.27 19.98
N VAL A 28 10.52 2.35 19.85
CA VAL A 28 9.23 2.69 19.27
C VAL A 28 8.59 3.61 20.29
N PHE A 29 8.52 4.90 19.97
CA PHE A 29 7.56 5.77 20.64
C PHE A 29 6.20 5.30 20.14
N GLU A 30 5.50 4.50 20.94
CA GLU A 30 4.06 4.43 20.79
C GLU A 30 3.56 5.82 21.14
N TYR A 31 3.30 6.62 20.10
CA TYR A 31 2.51 7.83 20.24
C TYR A 31 1.10 7.34 20.51
N ASP A 32 0.79 7.14 21.80
CA ASP A 32 -0.56 7.03 22.30
C ASP A 32 -1.25 8.35 21.89
N ASN A 33 -1.95 8.34 20.76
CA ASN A 33 -2.84 9.42 20.36
C ASN A 33 -4.07 9.28 21.24
N THR A 34 -3.86 9.58 22.53
CA THR A 34 -4.71 9.26 23.66
C THR A 34 -6.16 9.47 23.26
N SER A 35 -6.96 8.42 23.41
CA SER A 35 -8.41 8.36 23.26
C SER A 35 -9.14 9.22 24.30
N VAL A 36 -8.62 10.43 24.56
CA VAL A 36 -9.12 11.35 25.56
C VAL A 36 -10.00 12.33 24.82
N SER A 37 -11.30 12.20 25.06
CA SER A 37 -12.28 13.21 24.67
C SER A 37 -11.81 14.59 25.14
N LYS A 38 -11.69 15.52 24.19
CA LYS A 38 -11.36 16.93 24.43
C LYS A 38 -12.64 17.76 24.42
N THR A 39 -12.59 18.91 25.05
CA THR A 39 -13.70 19.88 25.03
C THR A 39 -13.22 21.25 24.59
N ALA A 40 -13.98 21.88 23.69
CA ALA A 40 -13.88 23.28 23.35
C ALA A 40 -15.04 24.05 23.98
N MET A 41 -14.77 25.24 24.51
CA MET A 41 -15.78 26.11 25.11
C MET A 41 -15.83 27.44 24.36
N PHE A 42 -17.03 27.82 23.95
CA PHE A 42 -17.34 29.17 23.47
C PHE A 42 -18.17 29.86 24.53
N ASP A 43 -17.56 30.80 25.26
CA ASP A 43 -18.22 31.58 26.32
C ASP A 43 -18.59 32.98 25.79
N PHE A 44 -19.89 33.21 25.58
CA PHE A 44 -20.42 34.49 25.11
C PHE A 44 -20.80 35.44 26.24
N THR A 45 -20.63 35.01 27.50
CA THR A 45 -20.68 35.91 28.67
C THR A 45 -19.36 36.65 28.86
N ASP A 46 -18.27 36.10 28.30
CA ASP A 46 -16.98 36.78 28.13
C ASP A 46 -16.55 36.78 26.65
N PRO A 47 -17.17 37.62 25.79
CA PRO A 47 -16.86 37.67 24.37
C PRO A 47 -15.40 38.06 24.07
N SER A 48 -14.70 38.69 25.01
CA SER A 48 -13.30 39.06 24.86
C SER A 48 -12.37 37.85 24.79
N SER A 49 -12.72 36.76 25.50
CA SER A 49 -12.02 35.47 25.44
C SER A 49 -12.05 34.82 24.04
N LEU A 50 -13.03 35.21 23.21
CA LEU A 50 -13.21 34.75 21.83
C LEU A 50 -12.69 35.74 20.78
N GLY A 51 -12.01 36.82 21.22
CA GLY A 51 -11.51 37.87 20.33
C GLY A 51 -12.60 38.79 19.77
N ILE A 52 -13.77 38.84 20.40
CA ILE A 52 -14.89 39.70 19.99
C ILE A 52 -14.93 40.96 20.87
N THR A 53 -14.86 42.12 20.23
CA THR A 53 -15.15 43.40 20.90
C THR A 53 -16.66 43.59 20.97
N ALA A 54 -17.27 43.23 22.10
CA ALA A 54 -18.70 43.41 22.32
C ALA A 54 -19.05 44.87 22.63
N SER A 55 -20.17 45.35 22.08
CA SER A 55 -20.73 46.64 22.45
C SER A 55 -21.49 46.54 23.78
N ALA A 56 -21.17 47.44 24.72
CA ALA A 56 -21.82 47.49 26.03
C ALA A 56 -23.28 47.98 25.99
N SER A 57 -23.66 48.72 24.93
CA SER A 57 -25.00 49.30 24.76
C SER A 57 -25.67 48.93 23.43
N GLY A 58 -25.04 48.07 22.64
CA GLY A 58 -25.52 47.66 21.32
C GLY A 58 -25.17 46.21 20.97
N ALA A 59 -25.15 45.88 19.68
CA ALA A 59 -24.86 44.54 19.22
C ALA A 59 -23.64 44.49 18.30
N THR A 60 -22.89 43.40 18.38
CA THR A 60 -21.76 43.11 17.48
C THR A 60 -22.14 41.92 16.60
N ASN A 61 -22.31 42.15 15.29
CA ASN A 61 -22.56 41.08 14.32
C ASN A 61 -21.33 40.17 14.21
N ILE A 62 -21.55 38.85 14.20
CA ILE A 62 -20.50 37.83 14.10
C ILE A 62 -20.63 36.91 12.87
N SER A 63 -21.62 37.16 12.02
CA SER A 63 -21.79 36.44 10.76
C SER A 63 -20.54 36.58 9.89
N GLY A 64 -20.08 35.48 9.31
CA GLY A 64 -18.84 35.42 8.53
C GLY A 64 -17.53 35.44 9.36
N MET A 65 -17.60 35.60 10.69
CA MET A 65 -16.44 35.38 11.55
C MET A 65 -16.19 33.87 11.75
N THR A 66 -14.94 33.50 11.97
CA THR A 66 -14.55 32.16 12.43
C THR A 66 -13.98 32.26 13.83
N LEU A 67 -14.74 31.79 14.82
CA LEU A 67 -14.29 31.71 16.20
C LEU A 67 -13.55 30.38 16.39
N GLN A 68 -12.51 30.38 17.21
CA GLN A 68 -11.73 29.18 17.49
C GLN A 68 -11.62 28.96 18.99
N SER A 69 -11.74 27.70 19.40
CA SER A 69 -11.52 27.26 20.77
C SER A 69 -11.07 25.81 20.74
N ASN A 70 -9.89 25.53 21.33
CA ASN A 70 -9.32 24.19 21.51
C ASN A 70 -9.63 23.20 20.37
N GLY A 71 -9.07 23.41 19.17
CA GLY A 71 -9.23 22.50 18.02
C GLY A 71 -10.61 22.51 17.33
N ILE A 72 -11.58 23.28 17.82
CA ILE A 72 -12.88 23.48 17.17
C ILE A 72 -12.96 24.89 16.58
N SER A 73 -13.44 24.96 15.34
CA SER A 73 -13.87 26.22 14.71
C SER A 73 -15.39 26.33 14.73
N MET A 74 -15.90 27.54 14.99
CA MET A 74 -17.32 27.88 14.90
C MET A 74 -17.51 29.01 13.91
N THR A 75 -18.43 28.85 12.96
CA THR A 75 -18.90 29.90 12.06
C THR A 75 -20.39 30.12 12.22
N ALA A 76 -20.85 31.31 11.83
CA ALA A 76 -22.25 31.67 11.90
C ALA A 76 -22.72 32.33 10.59
N THR A 77 -23.99 32.14 10.27
CA THR A 77 -24.69 32.90 9.22
C THR A 77 -25.84 33.70 9.82
N ASP A 78 -26.18 34.81 9.17
CA ASP A 78 -27.39 35.54 9.48
C ASP A 78 -28.65 34.75 9.12
N GLY A 79 -29.73 35.06 9.82
CA GLY A 79 -31.07 34.57 9.52
C GLY A 79 -32.00 35.71 9.13
N SER A 80 -33.23 35.67 9.64
CA SER A 80 -34.19 36.78 9.55
C SER A 80 -33.66 38.08 10.17
N THR A 81 -32.63 38.00 10.99
CA THR A 81 -31.89 39.13 11.55
C THR A 81 -30.45 38.70 11.78
N GLU A 82 -29.55 39.68 11.90
CA GLU A 82 -28.12 39.46 12.12
C GLU A 82 -27.82 38.56 13.33
N THR A 83 -26.91 37.61 13.14
CA THR A 83 -26.37 36.76 14.20
C THR A 83 -25.30 37.53 14.95
N ARG A 84 -25.49 37.75 16.26
CA ARG A 84 -24.75 38.80 16.98
C ARG A 84 -24.60 38.54 18.47
N ILE A 85 -23.58 39.13 19.06
CA ILE A 85 -23.46 39.30 20.50
C ILE A 85 -24.28 40.51 20.90
N TRP A 86 -25.29 40.32 21.74
CA TRP A 86 -26.21 41.39 22.15
C TRP A 86 -25.87 41.90 23.56
N ASN A 87 -25.59 43.20 23.68
CA ASN A 87 -25.26 43.88 24.94
C ASN A 87 -24.24 43.12 25.81
N ALA A 88 -23.26 42.46 25.18
CA ALA A 88 -22.21 41.66 25.81
C ALA A 88 -22.67 40.48 26.72
N ASN A 89 -23.88 39.94 26.55
CA ASN A 89 -24.42 38.94 27.49
C ASN A 89 -24.94 37.63 26.85
N ASP A 90 -25.32 37.64 25.58
CA ASP A 90 -25.75 36.44 24.86
C ASP A 90 -25.41 36.48 23.36
N LEU A 91 -25.09 35.32 22.79
CA LEU A 91 -25.11 35.09 21.36
C LEU A 91 -26.56 34.90 20.91
N ARG A 92 -27.00 35.71 19.95
CA ARG A 92 -28.32 35.61 19.33
C ARG A 92 -28.25 35.07 17.93
N VAL A 93 -29.04 34.03 17.67
CA VAL A 93 -29.25 33.43 16.35
C VAL A 93 -30.73 33.39 16.07
N TYR A 94 -31.16 34.03 14.99
CA TYR A 94 -32.57 34.14 14.61
C TYR A 94 -32.93 33.14 13.52
N THR A 95 -34.23 32.90 13.30
CA THR A 95 -34.76 31.93 12.35
C THR A 95 -34.06 32.00 10.98
N GLY A 96 -33.60 30.85 10.48
CA GLY A 96 -32.83 30.73 9.23
C GLY A 96 -31.32 30.93 9.38
N GLY A 97 -30.86 31.53 10.48
CA GLY A 97 -29.44 31.66 10.81
C GLY A 97 -28.86 30.32 11.26
N THR A 98 -27.56 30.15 11.09
CA THR A 98 -26.88 28.87 11.39
C THR A 98 -25.68 29.05 12.30
N LEU A 99 -25.38 28.00 13.07
CA LEU A 99 -24.09 27.80 13.73
C LEU A 99 -23.48 26.50 13.19
N THR A 100 -22.26 26.58 12.68
CA THR A 100 -21.51 25.40 12.22
C THR A 100 -20.28 25.21 13.06
N PHE A 101 -20.11 24.00 13.60
CA PHE A 101 -18.92 23.58 14.33
C PHE A 101 -18.14 22.58 13.49
N LYS A 102 -16.83 22.77 13.40
CA LYS A 102 -15.93 21.87 12.71
C LYS A 102 -14.71 21.57 13.57
N ALA A 103 -14.47 20.29 13.83
CA ALA A 103 -13.28 19.80 14.49
C ALA A 103 -12.06 19.84 13.56
N GLU A 104 -10.88 19.90 14.16
CA GLU A 104 -9.61 19.73 13.46
C GLU A 104 -9.55 18.38 12.72
N SER A 105 -8.68 18.30 11.71
CA SER A 105 -8.53 17.09 10.91
C SER A 105 -8.26 15.86 11.80
N GLY A 106 -8.86 14.73 11.44
CA GLY A 106 -8.70 13.48 12.20
C GLY A 106 -9.51 13.39 13.49
N HIS A 107 -10.41 14.34 13.77
CA HIS A 107 -11.31 14.28 14.94
C HIS A 107 -12.80 14.36 14.55
N ASN A 108 -13.65 13.77 15.40
CA ASN A 108 -15.10 13.81 15.30
C ASN A 108 -15.69 14.49 16.54
N ILE A 109 -16.67 15.38 16.30
CA ILE A 109 -17.51 15.97 17.34
C ILE A 109 -18.50 14.90 17.81
N THR A 110 -18.52 14.67 19.12
CA THR A 110 -19.40 13.68 19.75
C THR A 110 -20.57 14.30 20.50
N LYS A 111 -20.40 15.54 20.96
CA LYS A 111 -21.44 16.28 21.68
C LYS A 111 -21.34 17.78 21.46
N VAL A 112 -22.47 18.46 21.37
CA VAL A 112 -22.59 19.93 21.48
C VAL A 112 -23.65 20.24 22.53
N GLU A 113 -23.25 20.97 23.57
CA GLU A 113 -24.11 21.32 24.71
C GLU A 113 -24.22 22.83 24.83
N PHE A 114 -25.45 23.33 24.86
CA PHE A 114 -25.77 24.75 24.90
C PHE A 114 -26.25 25.16 26.28
N THR A 115 -26.04 26.41 26.65
CA THR A 115 -26.74 27.05 27.78
C THR A 115 -27.50 28.29 27.32
N GLY A 116 -28.61 28.61 28.01
CA GLY A 116 -29.52 29.68 27.62
C GLY A 116 -30.78 29.14 26.94
N THR A 117 -31.33 29.87 25.98
CA THR A 117 -32.51 29.48 25.21
C THR A 117 -32.08 29.05 23.80
N VAL A 118 -32.41 27.82 23.40
CA VAL A 118 -32.19 27.35 22.03
C VAL A 118 -33.50 26.88 21.40
N ALA A 119 -33.61 27.16 20.11
CA ALA A 119 -34.67 26.77 19.19
C ALA A 119 -33.96 26.44 17.86
N PHE A 120 -33.21 25.35 17.88
CA PHE A 120 -32.67 24.69 16.69
C PHE A 120 -33.64 23.57 16.27
N GLY A 121 -33.54 23.08 15.03
CA GLY A 121 -34.37 21.97 14.54
C GLY A 121 -34.21 20.68 15.36
N ASN A 122 -34.94 19.62 14.97
CA ASN A 122 -35.12 18.35 15.72
C ASN A 122 -33.83 17.59 16.14
N ALA A 123 -32.64 18.08 15.78
CA ALA A 123 -31.36 17.51 16.18
C ALA A 123 -30.96 17.86 17.62
N VAL A 124 -31.53 18.90 18.25
CA VAL A 124 -31.18 19.33 19.61
C VAL A 124 -32.30 18.96 20.60
N SER A 125 -31.99 18.14 21.60
CA SER A 125 -32.88 17.76 22.72
C SER A 125 -32.22 18.10 24.04
N ASP A 126 -32.97 18.63 25.03
CA ASP A 126 -32.43 18.99 26.35
C ASP A 126 -31.15 19.85 26.28
N LEU A 127 -31.16 20.83 25.36
CA LEU A 127 -30.03 21.73 25.06
C LEU A 127 -28.76 21.00 24.58
N LYS A 128 -28.90 19.78 24.06
CA LYS A 128 -27.78 18.92 23.65
C LYS A 128 -28.00 18.34 22.27
N TRP A 129 -26.90 18.14 21.57
CA TRP A 129 -26.78 17.29 20.40
C TRP A 129 -25.70 16.26 20.66
N THR A 130 -25.92 15.03 20.22
CA THR A 130 -24.94 13.94 20.24
C THR A 130 -24.82 13.32 18.86
N GLY A 131 -23.63 12.91 18.46
CA GLY A 131 -23.39 12.27 17.16
C GLY A 131 -21.94 11.82 17.02
N SER A 132 -21.47 11.62 15.79
CA SER A 132 -20.06 11.42 15.47
C SER A 132 -19.80 11.92 14.06
N THR A 133 -19.31 13.16 13.95
CA THR A 133 -18.99 13.79 12.66
C THR A 133 -17.94 14.87 12.85
N GLN A 134 -17.05 15.07 11.87
CA GLN A 134 -16.07 16.16 11.89
C GLN A 134 -16.74 17.55 11.85
N SER A 135 -17.96 17.65 11.32
CA SER A 135 -18.69 18.91 11.20
C SER A 135 -20.18 18.74 11.47
N VAL A 136 -20.77 19.67 12.21
CA VAL A 136 -22.22 19.73 12.48
C VAL A 136 -22.73 21.15 12.35
N THR A 137 -23.89 21.32 11.71
CA THR A 137 -24.54 22.62 11.52
C THR A 137 -25.93 22.59 12.14
N PHE A 138 -26.22 23.63 12.93
CA PHE A 138 -27.52 23.86 13.55
C PHE A 138 -28.21 25.05 12.89
N THR A 139 -29.42 24.85 12.37
CA THR A 139 -30.24 25.91 11.80
C THR A 139 -31.31 26.34 12.80
N ALA A 140 -31.34 27.64 13.09
CA ALA A 140 -32.31 28.24 13.99
C ALA A 140 -33.72 28.18 13.40
N THR A 141 -34.67 27.64 14.17
CA THR A 141 -36.10 27.63 13.85
C THR A 141 -36.83 28.77 14.57
N GLY A 142 -36.26 29.29 15.66
CA GLY A 142 -36.75 30.43 16.42
C GLY A 142 -35.63 31.37 16.87
N THR A 143 -35.93 32.21 17.87
CA THR A 143 -34.92 33.07 18.50
C THR A 143 -34.12 32.29 19.53
N ASN A 144 -32.80 32.20 19.31
CA ASN A 144 -31.84 31.61 20.24
C ASN A 144 -31.14 32.72 21.04
N LYS A 145 -30.87 32.47 22.32
CA LYS A 145 -30.17 33.34 23.27
C LYS A 145 -29.19 32.48 24.06
N ILE A 146 -27.98 32.33 23.54
CA ILE A 146 -27.01 31.35 24.00
C ILE A 146 -25.95 32.04 24.86
N LYS A 147 -25.64 31.46 26.03
CA LYS A 147 -24.60 31.97 26.92
C LYS A 147 -23.27 31.27 26.67
N THR A 148 -23.29 29.95 26.69
CA THR A 148 -22.10 29.13 26.43
C THR A 148 -22.42 27.96 25.52
N ILE A 149 -21.42 27.48 24.80
CA ILE A 149 -21.46 26.26 23.99
C ILE A 149 -20.24 25.42 24.34
N THR A 150 -20.47 24.18 24.75
CA THR A 150 -19.41 23.20 25.01
C THR A 150 -19.46 22.13 23.93
N VAL A 151 -18.36 21.95 23.21
CA VAL A 151 -18.23 20.97 22.12
C VAL A 151 -17.26 19.90 22.59
N ALA A 152 -17.73 18.66 22.76
CA ALA A 152 -16.88 17.50 23.00
C ALA A 152 -16.51 16.84 21.68
N TYR A 153 -15.25 16.47 21.53
CA TYR A 153 -14.73 15.82 20.34
C TYR A 153 -13.62 14.83 20.71
N GLU A 154 -13.40 13.86 19.85
CA GLU A 154 -12.42 12.78 20.04
C GLU A 154 -11.73 12.45 18.71
N PRO A 155 -10.58 11.76 18.71
CA PRO A 155 -10.00 11.22 17.48
C PRO A 155 -11.05 10.43 16.70
N GLY A 156 -11.18 10.72 15.40
CA GLY A 156 -12.08 9.97 14.53
C GLY A 156 -11.61 8.52 14.39
N GLU A 157 -12.54 7.62 14.05
CA GLU A 157 -12.22 6.22 13.81
C GLU A 157 -11.21 6.11 12.65
N VAL A 158 -9.96 5.77 12.98
CA VAL A 158 -8.96 5.39 11.98
C VAL A 158 -9.17 3.92 11.65
N LYS A 159 -9.72 3.66 10.47
CA LYS A 159 -9.91 2.29 10.02
C LYS A 159 -8.56 1.67 9.65
N PRO A 160 -8.39 0.36 9.90
CA PRO A 160 -7.24 -0.35 9.40
C PRO A 160 -7.17 -0.25 7.87
N LEU A 161 -5.97 -0.33 7.30
CA LEU A 161 -5.74 -0.35 5.85
C LEU A 161 -4.66 -1.38 5.52
N ILE A 162 -4.96 -2.30 4.61
CA ILE A 162 -3.98 -3.27 4.08
C ILE A 162 -3.25 -2.64 2.89
N ASN A 163 -1.92 -2.57 2.98
CA ASN A 163 -1.06 -2.18 1.88
C ASN A 163 -0.32 -3.40 1.33
N ALA A 164 -0.54 -3.72 0.06
CA ALA A 164 0.17 -4.76 -0.67
C ALA A 164 0.17 -4.40 -2.17
N SER A 165 1.27 -4.71 -2.86
CA SER A 165 1.46 -4.41 -4.28
C SER A 165 1.06 -5.59 -5.15
N ASP A 166 0.61 -5.28 -6.37
CA ASP A 166 0.39 -6.29 -7.40
C ASP A 166 1.69 -7.03 -7.75
N ILE A 167 1.54 -8.32 -8.05
CA ILE A 167 2.63 -9.19 -8.46
C ILE A 167 2.60 -9.28 -9.99
N THR A 168 3.68 -8.83 -10.62
CA THR A 168 3.75 -8.74 -12.09
C THR A 168 4.98 -9.43 -12.64
N GLY A 169 4.87 -9.95 -13.85
CA GLY A 169 6.04 -10.44 -14.60
C GLY A 169 6.52 -11.82 -14.16
N ILE A 170 5.65 -12.63 -13.53
CA ILE A 170 5.97 -14.03 -13.27
C ILE A 170 6.20 -14.73 -14.61
N SER A 171 7.29 -15.49 -14.70
CA SER A 171 7.61 -16.27 -15.90
C SER A 171 6.59 -17.38 -16.15
N ALA A 172 6.58 -17.93 -17.36
CA ALA A 172 5.73 -19.07 -17.68
C ALA A 172 6.10 -20.36 -16.90
N LEU A 173 7.29 -20.42 -16.29
CA LEU A 173 7.68 -21.52 -15.39
C LEU A 173 6.86 -21.56 -14.10
N GLY A 174 6.25 -20.45 -13.72
CA GLY A 174 5.59 -20.32 -12.41
C GLY A 174 6.58 -19.95 -11.31
N GLU A 175 6.13 -20.10 -10.07
CA GLU A 175 6.85 -19.71 -8.85
C GLU A 175 6.47 -20.68 -7.73
N GLY A 176 7.45 -21.23 -7.01
CA GLY A 176 7.22 -22.25 -5.96
C GLY A 176 7.33 -21.75 -4.52
N ALA A 177 7.58 -20.44 -4.32
CA ALA A 177 7.69 -19.81 -3.00
C ALA A 177 7.77 -18.27 -3.12
N GLY A 178 6.90 -17.67 -3.95
CA GLY A 178 6.91 -16.23 -4.13
C GLY A 178 6.47 -15.55 -2.83
N ALA A 179 7.10 -14.44 -2.45
CA ALA A 179 6.75 -13.70 -1.24
C ALA A 179 5.88 -12.46 -1.57
N LEU A 180 4.67 -12.42 -1.03
CA LEU A 180 3.79 -11.25 -1.05
C LEU A 180 3.94 -10.49 0.27
N ALA A 181 4.69 -9.38 0.25
CA ALA A 181 4.81 -8.51 1.41
C ALA A 181 3.55 -7.64 1.59
N TYR A 182 3.20 -7.38 2.85
CA TYR A 182 2.13 -6.47 3.21
C TYR A 182 2.49 -5.61 4.44
N THR A 183 1.78 -4.49 4.61
CA THR A 183 1.72 -3.75 5.88
C THR A 183 0.26 -3.44 6.23
N ILE A 184 0.00 -3.18 7.51
CA ILE A 184 -1.31 -2.74 7.99
C ILE A 184 -1.12 -1.40 8.68
N ASP A 185 -1.74 -0.36 8.13
CA ASP A 185 -1.83 0.93 8.82
C ASP A 185 -3.00 0.88 9.80
N ASN A 186 -2.82 1.48 10.97
CA ASN A 186 -3.81 1.48 12.06
C ASN A 186 -4.28 0.05 12.46
N PRO A 187 -3.37 -0.87 12.81
CA PRO A 187 -3.74 -2.22 13.20
C PRO A 187 -4.60 -2.21 14.47
N VAL A 188 -5.57 -3.12 14.52
CA VAL A 188 -6.44 -3.34 15.67
C VAL A 188 -5.89 -4.53 16.46
N GLU A 189 -5.63 -4.32 17.76
CA GLU A 189 -5.11 -5.37 18.65
C GLU A 189 -6.00 -6.62 18.61
N GLY A 190 -5.38 -7.79 18.55
CA GLY A 190 -6.09 -9.09 18.51
C GLY A 190 -6.70 -9.46 17.16
N THR A 191 -6.61 -8.59 16.14
CA THR A 191 -7.08 -8.92 14.78
C THR A 191 -5.96 -9.56 13.96
N THR A 192 -6.27 -10.64 13.24
CA THR A 192 -5.33 -11.38 12.40
C THR A 192 -5.59 -11.13 10.92
N ILE A 193 -4.53 -11.09 10.12
CA ILE A 193 -4.63 -11.09 8.65
C ILE A 193 -4.66 -12.53 8.14
N SER A 194 -5.38 -12.75 7.05
CA SER A 194 -5.42 -14.01 6.31
C SER A 194 -5.36 -13.76 4.82
N ALA A 195 -4.93 -14.76 4.06
CA ALA A 195 -4.88 -14.70 2.61
C ALA A 195 -5.65 -15.87 1.99
N THR A 196 -6.29 -15.62 0.86
CA THR A 196 -6.90 -16.64 0.00
C THR A 196 -6.51 -16.36 -1.45
N CYS A 197 -6.53 -17.36 -2.30
CA CYS A 197 -6.28 -17.20 -3.74
C CYS A 197 -7.47 -17.67 -4.56
N ASP A 198 -7.40 -17.40 -5.85
CA ASP A 198 -8.43 -17.78 -6.82
C ASP A 198 -8.40 -19.26 -7.21
N GLY A 199 -7.33 -19.98 -6.87
CA GLY A 199 -7.10 -21.36 -7.27
C GLY A 199 -6.89 -21.55 -8.78
N THR A 200 -6.66 -20.47 -9.54
CA THR A 200 -6.46 -20.53 -11.00
C THR A 200 -4.98 -20.58 -11.32
N ILE A 201 -4.32 -19.42 -11.48
CA ILE A 201 -2.89 -19.34 -11.69
C ILE A 201 -2.16 -19.47 -10.36
N VAL A 202 -2.73 -18.91 -9.28
CA VAL A 202 -2.20 -19.02 -7.92
C VAL A 202 -2.80 -20.26 -7.28
N THR A 203 -1.97 -21.28 -7.09
CA THR A 203 -2.44 -22.59 -6.63
C THR A 203 -2.47 -22.71 -5.12
N GLU A 204 -1.67 -21.92 -4.43
CA GLU A 204 -1.57 -21.94 -2.97
C GLU A 204 -1.14 -20.57 -2.44
N VAL A 205 -1.62 -20.24 -1.23
CA VAL A 205 -1.14 -19.12 -0.43
C VAL A 205 -1.07 -19.55 1.03
N LEU A 206 0.08 -19.36 1.66
CA LEU A 206 0.37 -19.78 3.03
C LEU A 206 0.94 -18.59 3.83
N ASP A 207 0.62 -18.52 5.11
CA ASP A 207 1.27 -17.58 6.02
C ASP A 207 2.76 -17.94 6.12
N ASN A 208 3.64 -16.96 5.92
CA ASN A 208 5.08 -17.14 6.04
C ASN A 208 5.55 -17.13 7.50
N GLU A 209 4.64 -16.96 8.46
CA GLU A 209 4.87 -16.90 9.90
C GLU A 209 5.86 -15.80 10.34
N ASP A 210 6.14 -14.84 9.45
CA ASP A 210 7.05 -13.72 9.70
C ASP A 210 6.31 -12.43 10.09
N GLY A 211 4.98 -12.46 10.08
CA GLY A 211 4.08 -11.35 10.42
C GLY A 211 4.03 -10.22 9.40
N LYS A 212 4.62 -10.40 8.21
CA LYS A 212 4.74 -9.35 7.18
C LYS A 212 4.60 -9.86 5.74
N SER A 213 4.48 -11.16 5.52
CA SER A 213 4.32 -11.73 4.19
C SER A 213 3.54 -13.03 4.14
N PHE A 214 2.99 -13.32 2.96
CA PHE A 214 2.46 -14.62 2.59
C PHE A 214 3.36 -15.24 1.52
N LEU A 215 3.57 -16.56 1.59
CA LEU A 215 4.13 -17.33 0.49
C LEU A 215 3.03 -17.70 -0.49
N TYR A 216 3.32 -17.67 -1.78
CA TYR A 216 2.39 -18.09 -2.83
C TYR A 216 3.06 -18.98 -3.86
N GLU A 217 2.26 -19.84 -4.47
CA GLU A 217 2.66 -20.68 -5.59
C GLU A 217 1.89 -20.31 -6.85
N VAL A 218 2.59 -20.28 -7.99
CA VAL A 218 2.01 -20.07 -9.31
C VAL A 218 2.36 -21.24 -10.21
N SER A 219 1.34 -21.83 -10.83
CA SER A 219 1.51 -22.96 -11.76
C SER A 219 2.17 -22.56 -13.09
N LYS A 220 2.75 -23.53 -13.80
CA LYS A 220 3.27 -23.35 -15.16
C LYS A 220 2.19 -22.85 -16.13
N ASN A 221 2.55 -21.90 -17.00
CA ASN A 221 1.69 -21.39 -18.07
C ASN A 221 2.08 -21.95 -19.44
N LYS A 222 1.16 -22.63 -20.10
CA LYS A 222 1.37 -23.23 -21.43
C LYS A 222 0.65 -22.48 -22.57
N GLY A 223 -0.13 -21.45 -22.23
CA GLY A 223 -0.96 -20.70 -23.17
C GLY A 223 -0.66 -19.21 -23.13
N ASP A 224 -1.67 -18.40 -23.42
CA ASP A 224 -1.54 -16.94 -23.42
C ASP A 224 -1.23 -16.38 -22.02
N ALA A 225 -0.80 -15.12 -21.99
CA ALA A 225 -0.60 -14.39 -20.75
C ALA A 225 -1.92 -14.37 -19.95
N ARG A 226 -1.81 -14.54 -18.63
CA ARG A 226 -2.96 -14.79 -17.77
C ARG A 226 -2.83 -14.10 -16.42
N GLU A 227 -3.96 -13.91 -15.77
CA GLU A 227 -4.07 -13.17 -14.52
C GLU A 227 -4.89 -13.95 -13.50
N GLY A 228 -4.56 -13.75 -12.23
CA GLY A 228 -5.30 -14.25 -11.08
C GLY A 228 -5.17 -13.29 -9.91
N TRP A 229 -5.51 -13.75 -8.71
CA TRP A 229 -5.49 -12.89 -7.53
C TRP A 229 -5.16 -13.61 -6.22
N ILE A 230 -4.62 -12.82 -5.30
CA ILE A 230 -4.53 -13.11 -3.87
C ILE A 230 -5.37 -12.07 -3.14
N LYS A 231 -6.26 -12.49 -2.25
CA LYS A 231 -7.09 -11.61 -1.44
C LYS A 231 -6.63 -11.68 0.00
N LEU A 232 -6.26 -10.52 0.54
CA LEU A 232 -5.91 -10.32 1.93
C LEU A 232 -7.14 -9.83 2.69
N THR A 233 -7.41 -10.41 3.85
CA THR A 233 -8.53 -10.05 4.73
C THR A 233 -8.00 -9.78 6.14
N TYR A 234 -8.38 -8.65 6.72
CA TYR A 234 -8.02 -8.24 8.08
C TYR A 234 -9.25 -7.67 8.78
N GLY A 235 -9.88 -8.43 9.68
CA GLY A 235 -11.20 -8.05 10.20
C GLY A 235 -12.22 -7.89 9.06
N ASP A 236 -12.85 -6.71 8.97
CA ASP A 236 -13.87 -6.39 7.96
C ASP A 236 -13.30 -5.75 6.68
N ILE A 237 -11.99 -5.54 6.59
CA ILE A 237 -11.36 -4.95 5.40
C ILE A 237 -10.74 -6.03 4.51
N GLU A 238 -10.82 -5.81 3.20
CA GLU A 238 -10.25 -6.69 2.19
C GLU A 238 -9.36 -5.90 1.21
N LYS A 239 -8.30 -6.53 0.74
CA LYS A 239 -7.44 -6.03 -0.35
C LYS A 239 -7.19 -7.16 -1.34
N THR A 240 -7.58 -6.94 -2.59
CA THR A 240 -7.23 -7.84 -3.71
C THR A 240 -5.92 -7.39 -4.33
N VAL A 241 -4.97 -8.31 -4.40
CA VAL A 241 -3.68 -8.20 -5.08
C VAL A 241 -3.79 -8.96 -6.40
N LYS A 242 -3.50 -8.27 -7.50
CA LYS A 242 -3.48 -8.89 -8.82
C LYS A 242 -2.17 -9.65 -9.02
N VAL A 243 -2.26 -10.82 -9.64
CA VAL A 243 -1.10 -11.64 -10.03
C VAL A 243 -1.11 -11.80 -11.55
N SER A 244 -0.03 -11.40 -12.22
CA SER A 244 0.11 -11.49 -13.68
C SER A 244 1.27 -12.40 -14.07
N GLN A 245 0.97 -13.38 -14.93
CA GLN A 245 1.93 -14.35 -15.45
C GLN A 245 2.04 -14.25 -16.98
N ASN A 246 3.26 -14.27 -17.48
CA ASN A 246 3.56 -14.16 -18.90
C ASN A 246 3.21 -15.44 -19.68
N ALA A 247 2.99 -15.29 -20.99
CA ALA A 247 2.96 -16.41 -21.94
C ALA A 247 4.37 -17.03 -22.08
N PRO A 248 4.48 -18.33 -22.45
CA PRO A 248 5.77 -18.96 -22.62
C PRO A 248 6.52 -18.42 -23.83
N ILE A 249 7.82 -18.23 -23.64
CA ILE A 249 8.76 -17.84 -24.68
C ILE A 249 9.39 -19.11 -25.26
N PHE A 250 9.41 -19.19 -26.60
CA PHE A 250 10.18 -20.19 -27.33
C PHE A 250 10.60 -19.65 -28.70
N LYS A 251 11.88 -19.33 -28.87
CA LYS A 251 12.42 -18.73 -30.10
C LYS A 251 13.88 -19.09 -30.34
N VAL A 252 14.29 -19.03 -31.60
CA VAL A 252 15.68 -19.14 -32.05
C VAL A 252 16.21 -17.78 -32.52
N SER A 253 17.52 -17.54 -32.39
CA SER A 253 18.14 -16.30 -32.86
C SER A 253 18.25 -16.21 -34.39
N LYS A 254 18.20 -17.35 -35.09
CA LYS A 254 18.29 -17.48 -36.54
C LYS A 254 17.52 -18.72 -36.98
N THR A 255 16.88 -18.66 -38.15
CA THR A 255 16.21 -19.81 -38.79
C THR A 255 17.01 -20.37 -39.97
N GLU A 256 18.18 -19.79 -40.25
CA GLU A 256 19.09 -20.19 -41.31
C GLU A 256 20.54 -19.98 -40.85
N VAL A 257 21.40 -20.96 -41.12
CA VAL A 257 22.81 -20.95 -40.69
C VAL A 257 23.74 -21.37 -41.83
N GLU A 258 24.61 -20.44 -42.22
CA GLU A 258 25.68 -20.73 -43.18
C GLU A 258 26.98 -21.12 -42.48
N LEU A 259 27.53 -22.27 -42.89
CA LEU A 259 28.80 -22.81 -42.45
C LEU A 259 29.87 -22.60 -43.51
N GLU A 260 31.11 -22.37 -43.09
CA GLU A 260 32.24 -22.29 -44.01
C GLU A 260 32.46 -23.66 -44.68
N ALA A 261 32.99 -23.65 -45.91
CA ALA A 261 33.28 -24.85 -46.72
C ALA A 261 34.46 -25.69 -46.20
N GLU A 262 34.62 -25.78 -44.89
CA GLU A 262 35.68 -26.50 -44.19
C GLU A 262 35.09 -27.62 -43.33
N ASN A 263 35.82 -28.73 -43.21
CA ASN A 263 35.44 -29.80 -42.31
C ASN A 263 35.41 -29.30 -40.86
N SER A 264 34.38 -29.68 -40.11
CA SER A 264 34.21 -29.28 -38.70
C SER A 264 34.09 -27.77 -38.48
N SER A 265 33.73 -27.00 -39.53
CA SER A 265 33.37 -25.60 -39.38
C SER A 265 32.17 -25.48 -38.43
N GLN A 266 32.13 -24.39 -37.66
CA GLN A 266 31.15 -24.22 -36.59
C GLN A 266 30.40 -22.89 -36.69
N ARG A 267 29.14 -22.94 -36.28
CA ARG A 267 28.30 -21.78 -36.01
C ARG A 267 27.45 -22.04 -34.78
N THR A 268 26.99 -20.96 -34.18
CA THR A 268 26.09 -21.03 -33.03
C THR A 268 24.78 -20.31 -33.31
N ILE A 269 23.74 -20.84 -32.69
CA ILE A 269 22.44 -20.19 -32.52
C ILE A 269 22.12 -20.10 -31.02
N THR A 270 21.26 -19.16 -30.66
CA THR A 270 20.75 -19.02 -29.30
C THR A 270 19.28 -19.41 -29.30
N ILE A 271 18.92 -20.35 -28.45
CA ILE A 271 17.55 -20.75 -28.18
C ILE A 271 17.13 -20.05 -26.89
N THR A 272 16.07 -19.25 -26.94
CA THR A 272 15.46 -18.65 -25.75
C THR A 272 14.18 -19.41 -25.43
N SER A 273 14.12 -20.04 -24.27
CA SER A 273 12.91 -20.72 -23.80
C SER A 273 12.73 -20.66 -22.29
N ASP A 274 11.48 -20.53 -21.86
CA ASP A 274 11.11 -20.76 -20.46
C ASP A 274 11.20 -22.25 -20.10
N PHE A 275 10.80 -23.15 -21.02
CA PHE A 275 10.73 -24.59 -20.75
C PHE A 275 11.88 -25.40 -21.38
N GLY A 276 11.95 -26.68 -21.02
CA GLY A 276 12.83 -27.65 -21.67
C GLY A 276 12.53 -27.82 -23.15
N TRP A 277 13.54 -28.23 -23.93
CA TRP A 277 13.39 -28.52 -25.35
C TRP A 277 14.28 -29.69 -25.80
N THR A 278 13.90 -30.31 -26.91
CA THR A 278 14.69 -31.35 -27.60
C THR A 278 14.90 -30.96 -29.05
N ALA A 279 16.05 -31.28 -29.62
CA ALA A 279 16.39 -30.99 -31.00
C ALA A 279 16.75 -32.27 -31.77
N THR A 280 16.28 -32.36 -33.01
CA THR A 280 16.55 -33.48 -33.92
C THR A 280 16.96 -32.97 -35.28
N THR A 281 17.85 -33.68 -35.97
CA THR A 281 18.26 -33.36 -37.33
C THR A 281 17.45 -34.16 -38.36
N SER A 282 17.31 -33.63 -39.57
CA SER A 282 16.70 -34.34 -40.70
C SER A 282 17.48 -35.60 -41.06
N THR A 283 16.78 -36.64 -41.53
CA THR A 283 17.41 -37.87 -42.03
C THR A 283 18.47 -37.55 -43.10
N GLY A 284 19.70 -38.03 -42.90
CA GLY A 284 20.81 -37.81 -43.83
C GLY A 284 21.52 -36.46 -43.67
N ALA A 285 21.26 -35.72 -42.58
CA ALA A 285 21.96 -34.48 -42.28
C ALA A 285 23.48 -34.68 -42.19
N ASP A 286 24.24 -33.79 -42.82
CA ASP A 286 25.72 -33.81 -42.85
C ASP A 286 26.31 -32.79 -41.87
N PHE A 287 25.76 -32.76 -40.66
CA PHE A 287 26.20 -31.91 -39.55
C PHE A 287 25.78 -32.52 -38.20
N LEU A 288 26.42 -32.05 -37.12
CA LEU A 288 26.10 -32.39 -35.73
C LEU A 288 25.59 -31.15 -34.97
N ILE A 289 24.83 -31.37 -33.91
CA ILE A 289 24.36 -30.31 -33.01
C ILE A 289 24.72 -30.64 -31.56
N ASP A 290 25.04 -29.62 -30.76
CA ASP A 290 25.27 -29.74 -29.32
C ASP A 290 24.84 -28.46 -28.58
N PRO A 291 23.97 -28.53 -27.55
CA PRO A 291 23.32 -29.73 -27.03
C PRO A 291 22.08 -30.13 -27.84
N GLU A 292 21.73 -31.42 -27.83
CA GLU A 292 20.50 -31.96 -28.43
C GLU A 292 19.27 -31.75 -27.54
N ASN A 293 19.45 -31.35 -26.29
CA ASN A 293 18.36 -31.11 -25.36
C ASN A 293 18.72 -30.08 -24.28
N TYR A 294 17.68 -29.53 -23.66
CA TYR A 294 17.77 -28.63 -22.54
C TYR A 294 16.71 -28.98 -21.50
N THR A 295 17.13 -29.00 -20.24
CA THR A 295 16.25 -29.09 -19.08
C THR A 295 15.98 -27.67 -18.57
N GLU A 296 14.72 -27.34 -18.33
CA GLU A 296 14.31 -26.06 -17.75
C GLU A 296 15.06 -25.74 -16.44
N GLY A 297 15.24 -24.45 -16.16
CA GLY A 297 15.94 -23.98 -14.96
C GLY A 297 17.47 -24.13 -14.99
N LYS A 298 18.06 -24.77 -16.01
CA LYS A 298 19.53 -24.91 -16.12
C LYS A 298 20.23 -23.60 -16.49
N ALA A 299 19.59 -22.73 -17.25
CA ALA A 299 20.07 -21.38 -17.56
C ALA A 299 19.17 -20.32 -16.91
N THR A 300 19.76 -19.43 -16.11
CA THR A 300 19.02 -18.42 -15.33
C THR A 300 18.33 -17.36 -16.18
N ASP A 301 18.78 -17.15 -17.43
CA ASP A 301 18.20 -16.19 -18.37
C ASP A 301 17.32 -16.86 -19.46
N GLY A 302 17.09 -18.16 -19.34
CA GLY A 302 16.34 -18.96 -20.31
C GLY A 302 17.02 -19.09 -21.67
N LYS A 303 18.30 -18.74 -21.80
CA LYS A 303 19.05 -18.83 -23.06
C LYS A 303 20.02 -19.99 -23.05
N THR A 304 20.00 -20.76 -24.13
CA THR A 304 20.96 -21.83 -24.39
C THR A 304 21.61 -21.62 -25.75
N THR A 305 22.93 -21.78 -25.81
CA THR A 305 23.67 -21.76 -27.08
C THR A 305 23.73 -23.17 -27.63
N MET A 306 23.29 -23.36 -28.87
CA MET A 306 23.48 -24.58 -29.64
C MET A 306 24.57 -24.35 -30.67
N THR A 307 25.55 -25.25 -30.70
CA THR A 307 26.62 -25.31 -31.69
C THR A 307 26.23 -26.27 -32.79
N ILE A 308 26.43 -25.85 -34.04
CA ILE A 308 26.20 -26.63 -35.26
C ILE A 308 27.58 -26.83 -35.90
N ILE A 309 27.91 -28.08 -36.19
CA ILE A 309 29.25 -28.50 -36.63
C ILE A 309 29.12 -29.24 -37.96
N ALA A 310 29.77 -28.76 -39.01
CA ALA A 310 29.78 -29.42 -40.32
C ALA A 310 30.41 -30.82 -40.23
N GLY A 311 29.76 -31.83 -40.81
CA GLY A 311 30.26 -33.20 -40.83
C GLY A 311 31.38 -33.43 -41.83
N SER A 312 31.41 -32.66 -42.93
CA SER A 312 32.42 -32.73 -43.97
C SER A 312 32.64 -31.37 -44.66
N ALA A 313 33.78 -31.21 -45.35
CA ALA A 313 34.04 -30.02 -46.16
C ALA A 313 33.13 -29.99 -47.41
N ASN A 314 32.74 -28.80 -47.86
CA ASN A 314 31.92 -28.71 -49.07
C ASN A 314 32.77 -28.92 -50.34
N THR A 315 32.54 -30.02 -51.05
CA THR A 315 33.19 -30.33 -52.34
C THR A 315 32.24 -30.19 -53.54
N SER A 316 31.08 -29.54 -53.36
CA SER A 316 30.09 -29.37 -54.43
C SER A 316 30.62 -28.47 -55.55
N GLU A 317 30.34 -28.82 -56.80
CA GLU A 317 30.65 -27.96 -57.96
C GLU A 317 29.85 -26.64 -57.96
N GLU A 318 28.68 -26.62 -57.31
CA GLU A 318 27.81 -25.44 -57.18
C GLU A 318 28.30 -24.42 -56.13
N GLY A 319 29.38 -24.73 -55.40
CA GLY A 319 29.95 -23.88 -54.34
C GLY A 319 29.14 -23.81 -53.04
N THR A 320 27.88 -24.27 -53.03
CA THR A 320 27.00 -24.34 -51.85
C THR A 320 26.34 -25.72 -51.77
N LYS A 321 26.05 -26.19 -50.55
CA LYS A 321 25.41 -27.49 -50.28
C LYS A 321 24.43 -27.34 -49.12
N SER A 322 23.19 -27.77 -49.31
CA SER A 322 22.23 -27.89 -48.19
C SER A 322 22.63 -29.08 -47.32
N LEU A 323 22.78 -28.85 -46.01
CA LEU A 323 23.25 -29.88 -45.08
C LEU A 323 22.10 -30.59 -44.34
N GLY A 324 20.90 -30.01 -44.32
CA GLY A 324 19.70 -30.59 -43.68
C GLY A 324 18.92 -29.56 -42.87
N THR A 325 18.08 -30.01 -41.95
CA THR A 325 17.32 -29.14 -41.05
C THR A 325 17.39 -29.60 -39.60
N ILE A 326 17.25 -28.66 -38.67
CA ILE A 326 17.12 -28.91 -37.23
C ILE A 326 15.67 -28.60 -36.85
N THR A 327 14.99 -29.55 -36.21
CA THR A 327 13.68 -29.35 -35.59
C THR A 327 13.86 -29.30 -34.08
N ILE A 328 13.48 -28.19 -33.45
CA ILE A 328 13.58 -27.95 -32.01
C ILE A 328 12.16 -27.93 -31.45
N THR A 329 11.87 -28.79 -30.49
CA THR A 329 10.53 -28.97 -29.91
C THR A 329 10.52 -28.58 -28.44
N ASN A 330 9.61 -27.70 -28.05
CA ASN A 330 9.36 -27.38 -26.65
C ASN A 330 8.67 -28.57 -25.96
N VAL A 331 9.22 -29.04 -24.84
CA VAL A 331 8.74 -30.25 -24.15
C VAL A 331 7.37 -30.04 -23.50
N GLU A 332 7.06 -28.81 -23.07
CA GLU A 332 5.84 -28.52 -22.31
C GLU A 332 4.68 -28.08 -23.21
N THR A 333 4.96 -27.30 -24.27
CA THR A 333 3.93 -26.77 -25.18
C THR A 333 3.78 -27.58 -26.47
N GLY A 334 4.78 -28.40 -26.84
CA GLY A 334 4.82 -29.13 -28.10
C GLY A 334 5.08 -28.25 -29.33
N THR A 335 5.31 -26.94 -29.15
CA THR A 335 5.64 -26.02 -30.24
C THR A 335 6.97 -26.39 -30.88
N THR A 336 7.07 -26.31 -32.20
CA THR A 336 8.29 -26.61 -32.96
C THR A 336 8.87 -25.37 -33.62
N LEU A 337 10.19 -25.27 -33.65
CA LEU A 337 10.96 -24.30 -34.43
C LEU A 337 11.87 -25.05 -35.41
N THR A 338 12.07 -24.48 -36.59
CA THR A 338 12.94 -25.06 -37.63
C THR A 338 14.11 -24.13 -37.92
N VAL A 339 15.31 -24.70 -38.02
CA VAL A 339 16.53 -24.04 -38.48
C VAL A 339 17.06 -24.81 -39.69
N ASN A 340 17.38 -24.09 -40.77
CA ASN A 340 17.96 -24.64 -41.99
C ASN A 340 19.47 -24.37 -42.06
#